data_AF-A0A950IYX8-F1
#
_entry.id   AF-A0A950IYX8-F1
#
_cell.length_a   1.000
_cell.length_b   1.000
_cell.length_c   1.000
_cell.angle_alpha   90.00
_cell.angle_beta   90.00
_cell.angle_gamma   90.00
#
_symmetry.space_group_name_H-M   'P 1'
#
loop_
_entity.id
_entity.type
_entity.pdbx_description
1 polymer ?
#
loop_
_entity_poly.entity_id
_entity_poly.type
_entity_poly.pdbx_seq_one_letter_code
_entity_poly.pdbx_strand_id
1 'polypeptide(L)' 'GLTAKAPEVVAFFKKLRWKPEEIGKVMLDVENGAKPAAAADSWVKANPAKVNEWTH' A
#
# COMPACT_ATOMS: atom_id res chain seq x y z
N GLY A 1 -11.32 16.34 14.13
CA GLY A 1 -11.01 15.79 12.79
C GLY A 1 -10.40 14.40 12.92
N LEU A 2 -10.14 13.72 11.80
CA LEU A 2 -9.59 12.35 11.77
C LEU A 2 -8.30 12.21 12.61
N THR A 3 -7.44 13.22 12.61
CA THR A 3 -6.22 13.30 13.44
C THR A 3 -6.46 13.09 14.94
N ALA A 4 -7.57 13.59 15.48
CA ALA A 4 -7.90 13.45 16.90
C ALA A 4 -8.61 12.13 17.22
N LYS A 5 -9.29 11.52 16.23
CA LYS A 5 -10.05 10.27 16.41
C LYS A 5 -9.23 9.01 16.12
N ALA A 6 -8.23 9.11 15.26
CA ALA A 6 -7.38 8.00 14.84
C ALA A 6 -5.96 8.51 14.48
N PRO A 7 -5.16 8.91 15.50
CA PRO A 7 -3.82 9.44 15.27
C PRO A 7 -2.89 8.44 14.59
N GLU A 8 -3.03 7.14 14.87
CA GLU A 8 -2.23 6.07 14.25
C GLU A 8 -2.52 5.93 12.75
N VAL A 9 -3.79 6.00 12.36
CA VAL A 9 -4.21 5.98 10.94
C VAL A 9 -3.64 7.19 10.20
N VAL A 10 -3.66 8.36 10.83
CA VAL A 10 -3.06 9.56 10.25
C VAL A 10 -1.54 9.46 10.16
N ALA A 11 -0.87 8.83 11.14
CA ALA A 11 0.57 8.58 11.07
C ALA A 11 0.92 7.62 9.93
N PHE A 12 0.14 6.55 9.76
CA PHE A 12 0.27 5.62 8.63
C PHE A 12 0.12 6.34 7.29
N PHE A 13 -0.95 7.13 7.09
CA PHE A 13 -1.15 7.86 5.84
C PHE A 13 -0.04 8.86 5.54
N LYS A 14 0.62 9.43 6.55
CA LYS A 14 1.78 10.31 6.34
C LYS A 14 3.02 9.56 5.84
N LYS A 15 3.19 8.30 6.27
CA LYS A 15 4.33 7.44 5.90
C LYS A 15 4.07 6.66 4.61
N LEU A 16 2.82 6.40 4.27
CA LEU A 16 2.42 5.70 3.05
C LEU A 16 2.92 6.45 1.81
N ARG A 17 4.02 5.95 1.25
CA ARG A 17 4.71 6.52 0.08
C ARG A 17 5.09 5.38 -0.85
N TRP A 18 4.46 5.33 -2.01
CA TRP A 18 4.79 4.38 -3.09
C TRP A 18 5.50 5.11 -4.20
N LYS A 19 6.50 4.47 -4.80
CA LYS A 19 7.07 4.93 -6.04
C LYS A 19 6.22 4.43 -7.23
N PRO A 20 6.19 5.17 -8.36
CA PRO A 20 5.48 4.73 -9.56
C PRO A 20 5.87 3.33 -10.04
N GLU A 21 7.15 2.95 -9.89
CA GLU A 21 7.64 1.63 -10.30
C GLU A 21 7.11 0.51 -9.39
N GLU A 22 6.87 0.81 -8.10
CA GLU A 22 6.37 -0.14 -7.11
C GLU A 22 4.89 -0.46 -7.37
N ILE A 23 4.07 0.56 -7.64
CA ILE A 23 2.65 0.40 -7.97
C ILE A 23 2.45 -0.14 -9.39
N GLY A 24 3.41 0.09 -10.30
CA GLY A 24 3.38 -0.40 -11.68
C GLY A 24 3.10 -1.90 -11.77
N LYS A 25 3.66 -2.70 -10.85
CA LYS A 25 3.41 -4.14 -10.79
C LYS A 25 1.95 -4.48 -10.45
N VAL A 26 1.36 -3.76 -9.49
CA VAL A 26 -0.06 -3.93 -9.13
C VAL A 26 -0.95 -3.56 -10.31
N MET A 27 -0.65 -2.45 -10.99
CA MET A 27 -1.41 -2.02 -12.16
C MET A 27 -1.33 -3.04 -13.30
N LEU A 28 -0.14 -3.57 -13.57
CA LEU A 28 0.06 -4.62 -14.57
C LEU A 28 -0.72 -5.90 -14.24
N ASP A 29 -0.71 -6.35 -12.98
CA ASP A 29 -1.47 -7.52 -12.56
C ASP A 29 -2.99 -7.31 -12.76
N VAL A 30 -3.48 -6.10 -12.48
CA VAL A 30 -4.88 -5.73 -12.74
C VAL A 30 -5.21 -5.71 -14.23
N GLU A 31 -4.34 -5.15 -15.06
CA GLU A 31 -4.46 -5.16 -16.52
C GLU A 31 -4.47 -6.59 -17.08
N ASN A 32 -3.72 -7.50 -16.47
CA ASN A 32 -3.70 -8.93 -16.81
C ASN A 32 -4.94 -9.70 -16.30
N GLY A 33 -5.91 -9.01 -15.70
CA GLY A 33 -7.19 -9.59 -15.27
C GLY A 33 -7.29 -9.94 -13.79
N ALA A 34 -6.28 -9.62 -12.97
CA ALA A 34 -6.41 -9.75 -11.53
C ALA A 34 -7.37 -8.71 -10.96
N LYS A 35 -8.09 -9.07 -9.89
CA LYS A 35 -8.88 -8.08 -9.16
C LYS A 35 -7.94 -7.11 -8.44
N PRO A 36 -8.22 -5.79 -8.43
CA PRO A 36 -7.37 -4.80 -7.74
C PRO A 36 -7.00 -5.15 -6.30
N ALA A 37 -7.97 -5.66 -5.53
CA ALA A 37 -7.72 -6.10 -4.17
C ALA A 37 -6.76 -7.30 -4.08
N ALA A 38 -6.84 -8.25 -5.01
CA ALA A 38 -5.98 -9.43 -5.04
C ALA A 38 -4.54 -9.08 -5.50
N ALA A 39 -4.41 -8.16 -6.46
CA ALA A 39 -3.11 -7.65 -6.89
C ALA A 39 -2.42 -6.86 -5.77
N ALA A 40 -3.17 -5.99 -5.07
CA ALA A 40 -2.66 -5.25 -3.93
C ALA A 40 -2.23 -6.18 -2.77
N ASP A 41 -3.04 -7.20 -2.43
CA ASP A 41 -2.70 -8.18 -1.39
C ASP A 41 -1.44 -8.98 -1.76
N SER A 42 -1.34 -9.43 -3.00
CA SER A 42 -0.14 -10.12 -3.51
C SER A 42 1.10 -9.23 -3.43
N TRP A 43 0.96 -7.95 -3.75
CA TRP A 43 2.05 -6.99 -3.65
C TRP A 43 2.47 -6.74 -2.20
N VAL A 44 1.54 -6.57 -1.27
CA VAL A 44 1.84 -6.38 0.16
C VAL A 44 2.61 -7.58 0.70
N LYS A 45 2.17 -8.80 0.36
CA LYS A 45 2.86 -10.05 0.73
C LYS A 45 4.26 -10.17 0.13
N ALA A 46 4.46 -9.67 -1.08
CA ALA A 46 5.76 -9.69 -1.75
C ALA A 46 6.72 -8.57 -1.28
N ASN A 47 6.22 -7.52 -0.64
CA ASN A 47 7.00 -6.34 -0.24
C ASN A 47 6.93 -6.04 1.27
N PRO A 48 7.21 -7.02 2.16
CA PRO A 48 7.05 -6.83 3.61
C PRO A 48 7.96 -5.73 4.17
N ALA A 49 9.19 -5.60 3.65
CA ALA A 49 10.11 -4.54 4.06
C ALA A 49 9.53 -3.15 3.80
N LYS A 50 8.89 -2.97 2.64
CA LYS A 50 8.29 -1.69 2.25
C LYS A 50 7.04 -1.38 3.07
N VAL A 51 6.21 -2.38 3.33
CA VAL A 51 5.01 -2.25 4.17
C VAL A 51 5.39 -1.88 5.60
N ASN A 52 6.47 -2.47 6.12
CA ASN A 52 7.01 -2.15 7.44
C ASN A 52 7.44 -0.68 7.56
N GLU A 53 7.95 -0.04 6.50
CA GLU A 53 8.28 1.40 6.52
C GLU A 53 7.07 2.30 6.80
N TRP A 54 5.84 1.83 6.54
CA TRP A 54 4.63 2.62 6.76
C TRP A 54 3.96 2.33 8.09
N THR A 55 4.08 1.09 8.58
CA THR A 55 3.44 0.63 9.81
C THR A 55 4.28 0.86 11.06
N HIS A 56 5.57 1.18 10.91
CA HIS A 56 6.50 1.48 12.01
C HIS A 56 6.86 2.96 12.06
#